data_AF-A0A966MAD2-F1
#
_entry.id   AF-A0A966MAD2-F1
#
_cell.length_a   1.000
_cell.length_b   1.000
_cell.length_c   1.000
_cell.angle_alpha   90.00
_cell.angle_beta   90.00
_cell.angle_gamma   90.00
#
_symmetry.space_group_name_H-M   'P 1'
#
loop_
_entity.id
_entity.type
_entity.pdbx_description
1 polymer ?
#
loop_
_entity_poly.entity_id
_entity_poly.type
_entity_poly.pdbx_seq_one_letter_code
_entity_poly.pdbx_strand_id
1 'polypeptide(L)'
;DYVHRIGRTGRGGDMGEAITLVSADEFRLLRDIEKLINKKLERVEIEGFEPEHVVPIKDKPNKKRFHNKKGFKKRNKSRKG
;
A
#
# COMPACT_ATOMS: atom_id res chain seq x y z
N ASP A 1 1.29 -14.52 3.68
CA ASP A 1 0.32 -15.37 4.38
C ASP A 1 -0.65 -14.51 5.18
N TYR A 2 -1.84 -14.22 4.63
CA TYR A 2 -2.87 -13.42 5.29
C TYR A 2 -4.23 -14.10 5.15
N VAL A 3 -4.55 -14.54 3.94
CA VAL A 3 -5.78 -15.28 3.62
C VAL A 3 -5.93 -16.56 4.44
N HIS A 4 -4.87 -17.38 4.60
CA HIS A 4 -4.98 -18.61 5.40
C HIS A 4 -5.18 -18.36 6.89
N ARG A 5 -4.75 -17.18 7.39
CA ARG A 5 -4.97 -16.79 8.79
C ARG A 5 -6.43 -16.43 9.01
N ILE A 6 -6.98 -15.53 8.19
CA ILE A 6 -8.36 -15.08 8.33
C ILE A 6 -9.37 -16.14 7.88
N GLY A 7 -9.00 -17.05 6.97
CA GLY A 7 -9.81 -18.18 6.53
C GLY A 7 -10.06 -19.26 7.61
N ARG A 8 -9.61 -19.03 8.85
CA ARG A 8 -9.90 -19.90 10.00
C ARG A 8 -11.20 -19.54 10.73
N THR A 9 -11.79 -18.39 10.45
CA THR A 9 -13.06 -17.93 11.05
C THR A 9 -14.25 -18.20 10.12
N GLY A 10 -15.49 -18.24 10.66
CA GLY A 10 -16.72 -18.29 9.86
C GLY A 10 -16.89 -19.56 9.00
N ARG A 11 -16.96 -20.74 9.64
CA ARG A 11 -17.22 -22.02 8.96
C ARG A 11 -18.70 -22.40 9.08
N GLY A 12 -19.20 -23.23 8.16
CA GLY A 12 -20.55 -23.80 8.28
C GLY A 12 -21.70 -22.82 8.05
N GLY A 13 -21.45 -21.67 7.42
CA GLY A 13 -22.46 -20.63 7.21
C GLY A 13 -22.50 -19.56 8.30
N ASP A 14 -21.72 -19.73 9.37
CA ASP A 14 -21.60 -18.74 10.44
C ASP A 14 -20.73 -17.55 10.03
N MET A 15 -21.01 -16.39 10.61
CA MET A 15 -20.16 -15.20 10.45
C MET A 15 -18.83 -15.39 11.19
N GLY A 16 -17.74 -14.92 10.59
CA GLY A 16 -16.41 -14.89 11.19
C GLY A 16 -15.84 -13.48 11.17
N GLU A 17 -15.12 -13.11 12.22
CA GLU A 17 -14.49 -11.79 12.34
C GLU A 17 -12.97 -11.93 12.48
N ALA A 18 -12.24 -11.06 11.80
CA ALA A 18 -10.79 -10.98 11.88
C ALA A 18 -10.35 -9.52 12.06
N ILE A 19 -9.73 -9.25 13.21
CA ILE A 19 -9.19 -7.92 13.56
C ILE A 19 -7.68 -7.93 13.28
N THR A 20 -7.19 -6.89 12.61
CA THR A 20 -5.77 -6.68 12.36
C THR A 20 -5.34 -5.39 13.04
N LEU A 21 -4.39 -5.48 13.96
CA LEU A 21 -3.72 -4.33 14.55
C LEU A 21 -2.54 -3.94 13.68
N VAL A 22 -2.37 -2.64 13.43
CA VAL A 22 -1.32 -2.13 12.55
C VAL A 22 -0.82 -0.77 13.04
N SER A 23 0.49 -0.58 12.95
CA SER A 23 1.17 0.68 13.28
C SER A 23 1.47 1.51 12.02
N ALA A 24 1.86 2.78 12.20
CA ALA A 24 2.18 3.68 11.09
C ALA A 24 3.30 3.15 10.17
N ASP A 25 4.29 2.45 10.74
CA ASP A 25 5.43 1.88 10.00
C ASP A 25 5.02 0.71 9.10
N GLU A 26 3.93 0.02 9.45
CA GLU A 26 3.41 -1.14 8.74
C GLU A 26 2.39 -0.76 7.65
N PHE A 27 2.23 0.52 7.35
CA PHE A 27 1.30 1.02 6.32
C PHE A 27 1.46 0.32 4.96
N ARG A 28 2.70 -0.03 4.58
CA ARG A 28 2.96 -0.78 3.34
C ARG A 28 2.37 -2.19 3.38
N LEU A 29 2.50 -2.88 4.50
CA LEU A 29 1.95 -4.22 4.69
C LEU A 29 0.42 -4.19 4.65
N LEU A 30 -0.21 -3.22 5.34
CA LEU A 30 -1.65 -2.99 5.26
C LEU A 30 -2.10 -2.81 3.81
N ARG A 31 -1.39 -1.97 3.05
CA ARG A 31 -1.73 -1.69 1.65
C ARG A 31 -1.65 -2.95 0.78
N ASP A 32 -0.64 -3.78 0.97
CA ASP A 32 -0.47 -5.00 0.19
C ASP A 32 -1.53 -6.05 0.57
N ILE A 33 -1.94 -6.11 1.83
CA ILE A 33 -3.10 -6.90 2.28
C ILE A 33 -4.39 -6.43 1.60
N GLU A 34 -4.70 -5.13 1.63
CA GLU A 34 -5.91 -4.58 1.01
C GLU A 34 -5.98 -4.86 -0.50
N LYS A 35 -4.83 -4.78 -1.20
CA LYS A 35 -4.74 -5.18 -2.61
C LYS A 35 -4.96 -6.67 -2.80
N LEU A 36 -4.36 -7.50 -1.93
CA LEU A 36 -4.48 -8.95 -2.01
C LEU A 36 -5.93 -9.41 -1.87
N ILE A 37 -6.69 -8.82 -0.94
CA ILE A 37 -8.10 -9.14 -0.71
C ILE A 37 -9.06 -8.28 -1.56
N ASN A 38 -8.51 -7.36 -2.36
CA ASN A 38 -9.22 -6.39 -3.19
C ASN A 38 -10.32 -5.60 -2.42
N LYS A 39 -10.05 -5.26 -1.15
CA LYS A 39 -11.00 -4.57 -0.27
C LYS A 39 -10.24 -3.66 0.70
N LYS A 40 -10.80 -2.48 0.97
CA LYS A 40 -10.32 -1.59 2.03
C LYS A 40 -10.79 -2.09 3.39
N LEU A 41 -9.86 -2.16 4.34
CA LEU A 41 -10.21 -2.50 5.72
C LEU A 41 -10.71 -1.24 6.41
N GLU A 42 -11.82 -1.38 7.13
CA GLU A 42 -12.34 -0.31 7.97
C GLU A 42 -11.37 -0.01 9.11
N ARG A 43 -11.20 1.27 9.43
CA ARG A 43 -10.32 1.73 10.49
C ARG A 43 -11.18 2.27 11.61
N VAL A 44 -11.03 1.68 12.78
CA VAL A 44 -11.75 2.06 13.99
C VAL A 44 -10.73 2.57 14.99
N GLU A 45 -10.94 3.78 15.49
CA GLU A 45 -10.21 4.31 16.64
C GLU A 45 -10.98 3.92 17.90
N ILE A 46 -10.24 3.43 18.90
CA ILE A 46 -10.81 3.00 20.18
C ILE A 46 -10.50 4.08 21.20
N GLU A 47 -11.53 4.58 21.89
CA GLU A 47 -11.41 5.60 22.93
C GLU A 47 -10.43 5.15 24.03
N GLY A 48 -9.48 6.02 24.38
CA GLY A 48 -8.41 5.74 25.34
C GLY A 48 -7.25 4.91 24.78
N PHE A 49 -7.30 4.53 23.50
CA PHE A 49 -6.24 3.85 22.77
C PHE A 49 -5.90 4.58 21.46
N GLU A 50 -5.98 5.91 21.48
CA GLU A 50 -5.66 6.73 20.32
C GLU A 50 -4.17 6.56 19.97
N PRO A 51 -3.84 6.25 18.70
CA PRO A 51 -2.45 6.08 18.30
C PRO A 51 -1.73 7.44 18.26
N GLU A 52 -0.57 7.53 18.90
CA GLU A 52 0.30 8.71 18.79
C GLU A 52 0.75 8.97 17.33
N HIS A 53 0.96 7.88 16.57
CA HIS A 53 1.33 7.93 15.16
C HIS A 53 0.21 7.32 14.29
N VAL A 54 -0.54 8.19 13.62
CA VAL A 54 -1.66 7.77 12.77
C VAL A 54 -1.19 7.05 11.49
N VAL A 55 -1.87 5.96 11.17
CA VAL A 55 -1.65 5.23 9.92
C VAL A 55 -2.18 6.07 8.75
N PRO A 56 -1.36 6.39 7.73
CA PRO A 56 -1.80 7.24 6.62
C PRO A 56 -3.05 6.68 5.91
N ILE A 57 -4.03 7.54 5.58
CA ILE A 57 -5.27 7.13 4.88
C ILE A 57 -5.04 7.02 3.36
N LYS A 58 -4.07 7.78 2.83
CA LYS A 58 -3.70 7.79 1.41
C LYS A 58 -2.21 7.57 1.25
N ASP A 59 -1.86 6.87 0.18
CA ASP A 59 -0.48 6.83 -0.28
C ASP A 59 -0.01 8.25 -0.63
N LYS A 60 1.04 8.74 0.04
CA LYS A 60 1.80 9.85 -0.52
C LYS A 60 2.32 9.39 -1.89
N PRO A 61 2.13 10.16 -2.98
CA PRO A 61 2.63 9.77 -4.28
C PRO A 61 4.13 9.52 -4.13
N ASN A 62 4.55 8.28 -4.38
CA ASN A 62 5.95 7.96 -4.47
C ASN A 62 6.46 8.80 -5.63
N LYS A 63 7.12 9.94 -5.33
CA LYS A 63 7.80 10.75 -6.34
C LYS A 63 8.87 9.83 -6.91
N LYS A 64 8.52 9.07 -7.95
CA LYS A 64 9.49 8.41 -8.81
C LYS A 64 10.43 9.54 -9.20
N ARG A 65 11.64 9.53 -8.64
CA ARG A 65 12.73 10.36 -9.12
C ARG A 65 12.93 9.90 -10.56
N PHE A 66 12.26 10.56 -11.50
CA PHE A 66 12.58 10.45 -12.90
C PHE A 66 14.04 10.88 -12.98
N HIS A 67 14.95 9.91 -13.02
CA HIS A 67 16.33 10.14 -13.39
C HIS A 67 16.27 10.62 -14.82
N ASN A 68 16.22 11.94 -14.96
CA ASN A 68 16.24 12.64 -16.22
C ASN A 68 17.60 12.30 -16.85
N LYS A 69 17.64 11.25 -17.70
CA LYS A 69 18.80 10.94 -18.55
C LYS A 69 18.95 12.10 -19.53
N LYS A 70 19.59 13.17 -19.07
CA LYS A 70 20.09 14.27 -19.89
C LYS A 70 20.97 13.69 -21.00
N GLY A 71 20.52 13.87 -22.24
CA GLY A 71 21.39 14.27 -23.34
C GLY A 71 22.23 13.20 -24.03
N PHE A 72 21.59 12.31 -24.79
CA PHE A 72 22.24 11.81 -26.02
C PHE A 72 21.90 12.77 -27.17
N LYS A 73 22.71 13.83 -27.29
CA LYS A 73 22.66 14.80 -28.38
C LYS A 73 23.16 14.12 -29.66
N LYS A 74 22.28 13.43 -30.40
CA LYS A 74 22.58 12.90 -31.73
C LYS A 74 22.72 14.10 -32.69
N ARG A 75 23.95 14.56 -32.86
CA ARG A 75 24.30 15.72 -33.67
C ARG A 75 24.14 15.35 -35.14
N ASN A 76 23.06 15.81 -35.77
CA ASN A 76 22.88 15.78 -37.22
C ASN A 76 24.09 16.43 -37.90
N LYS A 77 24.84 15.67 -38.68
CA LYS A 77 25.87 16.18 -39.57
C LYS A 77 25.32 16.13 -41.00
N SER A 78 24.51 17.13 -41.32
CA SER A 78 24.34 17.58 -42.70
C SER A 78 25.66 18.21 -43.12
N ARG A 79 26.26 17.71 -44.21
CA ARG A 79 27.10 18.52 -45.10
C ARG A 79 27.25 17.82 -46.45
N LYS A 80 26.71 18.50 -47.47
CA LYS A 80 26.96 18.34 -48.90
C LYS A 80 28.46 18.27 -49.20
N GLY A 81 28.81 17.55 -50.26
CA GLY A 81 30.12 17.46 -50.89
C GLY A 81 30.15 16.24 -51.78
#